data_AF-A0A1G3PSV3-F1
#
_entry.id   AF-A0A1G3PSV3-F1
#
_cell.length_a   1.000
_cell.length_b   1.000
_cell.length_c   1.000
_cell.angle_alpha   90.00
_cell.angle_beta   90.00
_cell.angle_gamma   90.00
#
_symmetry.space_group_name_H-M   'P 1'
#
loop_
_entity.id
_entity.type
_entity.pdbx_description
1 polymer ?
#
loop_
_entity_poly.entity_id
_entity_poly.type
_entity_poly.pdbx_seq_one_letter_code
_entity_poly.pdbx_strand_id
1 'polypeptide(L)'
;MELARPNKPVLIVYPFLLIASTAIVFYFGTRYLGQFAGYLIGFGFYWLFWCLLIPLLLLKKNFPTVFRNKKPLFTLKNWWILLLLASTIIAPVFMYFIPGLPVTPLFVVLAGIAFGFVHAFFEELFWRGVYISFFPDDWVMGVVFPTVMFSLWHFAPQIAIPDPNMPVFVASTLPLGIVYALTARASGSALWSAIAHGISGALAFGGFLATSLYALING
;
A
#
# COMPACT_ATOMS: atom_id res chain seq x y z
N MET A 1 -9.79 25.69 18.95
CA MET A 1 -10.84 24.68 18.72
C MET A 1 -10.14 23.34 18.50
N GLU A 2 -9.95 22.59 19.58
CA GLU A 2 -9.29 21.28 19.57
C GLU A 2 -10.24 20.29 18.89
N LEU A 3 -10.01 19.99 17.61
CA LEU A 3 -10.80 19.01 16.89
C LEU A 3 -10.63 17.67 17.60
N ALA A 4 -11.74 17.10 18.08
CA ALA A 4 -11.80 15.83 18.78
C ALA A 4 -10.86 14.82 18.10
N ARG A 5 -9.81 14.40 18.81
CA ARG A 5 -8.95 13.31 18.35
C ARG A 5 -9.90 12.11 18.19
N PRO A 6 -9.93 11.45 17.01
CA PRO A 6 -10.74 10.26 16.86
C PRO A 6 -10.46 9.31 18.02
N ASN A 7 -11.53 8.75 18.60
CA ASN A 7 -11.41 7.77 19.67
C ASN A 7 -10.50 6.65 19.17
N LYS A 8 -9.31 6.50 19.79
CA LYS A 8 -8.30 5.50 19.40
C LYS A 8 -8.87 4.09 19.16
N PRO A 9 -9.91 3.62 19.89
CA PRO A 9 -10.56 2.35 19.59
C PRO A 9 -11.12 2.22 18.17
N VAL A 10 -11.57 3.31 17.56
CA VAL A 10 -12.12 3.31 16.19
C VAL A 10 -11.06 2.92 15.16
N LEU A 11 -9.79 3.24 15.41
CA LEU A 11 -8.68 2.87 14.52
C LEU A 11 -8.41 1.36 14.52
N ILE A 12 -8.86 0.62 15.54
CA ILE A 12 -8.80 -0.85 15.55
C ILE A 12 -9.81 -1.43 14.56
N VAL A 13 -10.97 -0.79 14.43
CA VAL A 13 -12.09 -1.28 13.61
C VAL A 13 -11.87 -1.00 12.11
N TYR A 14 -11.17 0.08 11.78
CA TYR A 14 -11.02 0.54 10.39
C TYR A 14 -10.41 -0.48 9.43
N PRO A 15 -9.33 -1.20 9.75
CA PRO A 15 -8.81 -2.21 8.83
C PRO A 15 -9.80 -3.33 8.55
N PHE A 16 -10.58 -3.77 9.53
CA PHE A 16 -11.59 -4.81 9.31
C PHE A 16 -12.70 -4.31 8.39
N LEU A 17 -13.19 -3.09 8.61
CA LEU A 17 -14.18 -2.47 7.72
C LEU A 17 -13.63 -2.23 6.32
N LEU A 18 -12.37 -1.82 6.22
CA LEU A 18 -11.66 -1.67 4.97
C LEU A 18 -11.67 -2.98 4.21
N ILE A 19 -11.16 -4.05 4.80
CA ILE A 19 -11.07 -5.38 4.16
C ILE A 19 -12.46 -5.87 3.73
N ALA A 20 -13.44 -5.81 4.63
CA ALA A 20 -14.79 -6.28 4.35
C ALA A 20 -15.45 -5.49 3.22
N SER A 21 -15.39 -4.15 3.27
CA SER A 21 -16.01 -3.30 2.26
C SER A 21 -15.29 -3.40 0.91
N THR A 22 -13.96 -3.46 0.87
CA THR A 22 -13.22 -3.63 -0.39
C THR A 22 -13.50 -5.00 -0.99
N ALA A 23 -13.57 -6.06 -0.18
CA ALA A 23 -13.93 -7.40 -0.66
C ALA A 23 -15.32 -7.42 -1.31
N ILE A 24 -16.30 -6.74 -0.71
CA ILE A 24 -17.65 -6.58 -1.28
C ILE A 24 -17.59 -5.86 -2.64
N VAL A 25 -16.82 -4.77 -2.74
CA VAL A 25 -16.68 -4.01 -3.99
C VAL A 25 -15.97 -4.83 -5.07
N PHE A 26 -14.90 -5.56 -4.73
CA PHE A 26 -14.25 -6.48 -5.68
C PHE A 26 -15.22 -7.56 -6.15
N TYR A 27 -15.97 -8.19 -5.24
CA TYR A 27 -16.94 -9.23 -5.58
C TYR A 27 -17.99 -8.74 -6.58
N PHE A 28 -18.70 -7.66 -6.24
CA PHE A 28 -19.75 -7.15 -7.11
C PHE A 28 -19.20 -6.51 -8.39
N GLY A 29 -18.08 -5.79 -8.30
CA GLY A 29 -17.40 -5.22 -9.46
C GLY A 29 -17.02 -6.30 -10.47
N THR A 30 -16.38 -7.38 -10.02
CA THR A 30 -16.00 -8.51 -10.88
C THR A 30 -17.22 -9.24 -11.42
N ARG A 31 -18.25 -9.44 -10.59
CA ARG A 31 -19.47 -10.17 -10.99
C ARG A 31 -20.28 -9.47 -12.07
N TYR A 32 -20.32 -8.13 -12.07
CA TYR A 32 -21.19 -7.36 -12.96
C TYR A 32 -20.45 -6.66 -14.10
N LEU A 33 -19.18 -6.30 -13.92
CA LEU A 33 -18.41 -5.51 -14.90
C LEU A 33 -17.24 -6.30 -15.49
N GLY A 34 -17.06 -7.55 -15.05
CA GLY A 34 -15.95 -8.39 -15.47
C GLY A 34 -14.69 -8.16 -14.65
N GLN A 35 -13.71 -9.03 -14.85
CA GLN A 35 -12.55 -9.17 -13.99
C GLN A 35 -11.69 -7.90 -13.91
N PHE A 36 -11.29 -7.35 -15.06
CA PHE A 36 -10.40 -6.18 -15.12
C PHE A 36 -11.07 -4.90 -14.60
N ALA A 37 -12.32 -4.64 -14.97
CA ALA A 37 -13.06 -3.48 -14.49
C ALA A 37 -13.33 -3.59 -12.99
N GLY A 38 -13.76 -4.78 -12.52
CA GLY A 38 -13.94 -5.05 -11.09
C GLY A 38 -12.66 -4.85 -10.27
N TYR A 39 -11.51 -5.27 -10.81
CA TYR A 39 -10.21 -5.07 -10.18
C TYR A 39 -9.86 -3.58 -10.04
N LEU A 40 -9.99 -2.80 -11.12
CA LEU A 40 -9.72 -1.36 -11.09
C LEU A 40 -10.67 -0.60 -10.17
N ILE A 41 -11.96 -0.96 -10.15
CA ILE A 41 -12.96 -0.33 -9.28
C ILE A 41 -12.70 -0.64 -7.81
N GLY A 42 -12.37 -1.89 -7.48
CA GLY A 42 -12.04 -2.29 -6.11
C GLY A 42 -10.81 -1.54 -5.58
N PHE A 43 -9.76 -1.43 -6.40
CA PHE A 43 -8.58 -0.63 -6.06
C PHE A 43 -8.89 0.87 -5.98
N GLY A 44 -9.66 1.41 -6.92
CA GLY A 44 -10.08 2.81 -6.90
C GLY A 44 -10.87 3.16 -5.63
N PHE A 45 -11.79 2.29 -5.21
CA PHE A 45 -12.53 2.44 -3.95
C PHE A 45 -11.58 2.38 -2.75
N TYR A 46 -10.75 1.35 -2.65
CA TYR A 46 -9.75 1.21 -1.58
C TYR A 46 -8.86 2.46 -1.46
N TRP A 47 -8.30 2.92 -2.57
CA TRP A 47 -7.38 4.04 -2.61
C TRP A 47 -8.02 5.38 -2.28
N LEU A 48 -9.09 5.73 -2.98
CA LEU A 48 -9.70 7.05 -2.85
C LEU A 48 -10.49 7.17 -1.55
N PHE A 49 -11.22 6.13 -1.17
CA PHE A 49 -12.02 6.16 0.05
C PHE A 49 -11.17 5.83 1.28
N TRP A 50 -10.56 4.65 1.34
CA TRP A 50 -9.87 4.21 2.55
C TRP A 50 -8.47 4.80 2.73
N CYS A 51 -7.70 4.91 1.66
CA CYS A 51 -6.31 5.33 1.77
C CYS A 51 -6.09 6.84 1.64
N LEU A 52 -7.05 7.58 1.08
CA LEU A 52 -6.99 9.03 0.95
C LEU A 52 -8.03 9.73 1.82
N LEU A 53 -9.33 9.54 1.54
CA LEU A 53 -10.39 10.29 2.22
C LEU A 53 -10.39 10.05 3.73
N ILE A 54 -10.34 8.80 4.19
CA ILE A 54 -10.34 8.48 5.63
C ILE A 54 -9.14 9.11 6.36
N PRO A 55 -7.88 8.95 5.91
CA PRO A 55 -6.74 9.65 6.51
C PRO A 55 -6.87 11.17 6.50
N LEU A 56 -7.37 11.78 5.42
CA LEU A 56 -7.60 13.23 5.37
C LEU A 56 -8.60 13.69 6.44
N LEU A 57 -9.67 12.91 6.67
CA LEU A 57 -10.65 13.21 7.72
C LEU A 57 -10.09 13.03 9.13
N LEU A 58 -9.23 12.02 9.34
CA LEU A 58 -8.59 11.74 10.64
C LEU A 58 -7.49 12.74 10.99
N LEU A 59 -6.58 13.00 10.03
CA LEU A 59 -5.38 13.81 10.21
C LEU A 59 -5.65 15.31 10.01
N LYS A 60 -6.65 15.65 9.18
CA LYS A 60 -7.06 17.03 8.87
C LYS A 60 -5.85 17.87 8.43
N LYS A 61 -5.63 19.02 9.06
CA LYS A 61 -4.50 19.92 8.77
C LYS A 61 -3.13 19.28 9.03
N ASN A 62 -3.06 18.19 9.79
CA ASN A 62 -1.80 17.50 10.09
C ASN A 62 -1.41 16.47 9.02
N PHE A 63 -2.22 16.25 7.97
CA PHE A 63 -1.89 15.27 6.93
C PHE A 63 -0.49 15.46 6.32
N PRO A 64 0.02 16.68 6.04
CA PRO A 64 1.33 16.82 5.41
C PRO A 64 2.46 16.38 6.33
N THR A 65 2.22 16.39 7.65
CA THR A 65 3.23 16.01 8.64
C THR A 65 3.52 14.51 8.64
N VAL A 66 2.64 13.69 8.07
CA VAL A 66 2.86 12.25 7.89
C VAL A 66 4.04 11.96 6.98
N PHE A 67 4.25 12.81 5.97
CA PHE A 67 5.34 12.66 5.00
C PHE A 67 6.55 13.55 5.33
N ARG A 68 6.62 14.09 6.55
CA ARG A 68 7.76 14.88 7.01
C ARG A 68 8.57 14.09 8.02
N ASN A 69 9.84 13.85 7.70
CA ASN A 69 10.76 13.16 8.61
C ASN A 69 10.87 13.91 9.93
N LYS A 70 10.64 13.19 11.04
CA LYS A 70 10.80 13.69 12.41
C LYS A 70 12.17 13.31 12.97
N LYS A 71 12.77 12.25 12.43
CA LYS A 71 14.09 11.73 12.79
C LYS A 71 14.88 11.41 11.51
N PRO A 72 16.22 11.55 11.52
CA PRO A 72 17.03 11.20 10.37
C PRO A 72 17.03 9.68 10.16
N LEU A 73 16.59 9.24 8.98
CA LEU A 73 16.62 7.83 8.61
C LEU A 73 18.04 7.37 8.27
N PHE A 74 18.78 8.16 7.48
CA PHE A 74 20.12 7.82 6.98
C PHE A 74 21.18 8.06 8.05
N THR A 75 21.26 7.13 8.99
CA THR A 75 22.28 7.12 10.04
C THR A 75 22.88 5.74 10.18
N LEU A 76 24.10 5.65 10.71
CA LEU A 76 24.74 4.36 10.99
C LEU A 76 23.91 3.49 11.94
N LYS A 77 23.09 4.08 12.83
CA LYS A 77 22.20 3.31 13.72
C LYS A 77 21.12 2.52 12.96
N ASN A 78 20.71 3.03 11.80
CA ASN A 78 19.61 2.48 11.00
C ASN A 78 20.11 1.68 9.78
N TRP A 79 21.41 1.35 9.69
CA TRP A 79 22.01 0.70 8.53
C TRP A 79 21.24 -0.55 8.07
N TRP A 80 20.81 -1.39 9.02
CA TRP A 80 20.08 -2.62 8.73
C TRP A 80 18.67 -2.34 8.20
N ILE A 81 18.01 -1.27 8.65
CA ILE A 81 16.71 -0.82 8.10
C ILE A 81 16.90 -0.34 6.66
N LEU A 82 17.98 0.38 6.38
CA LEU A 82 18.30 0.83 5.02
C LEU A 82 18.57 -0.34 4.08
N LEU A 83 19.26 -1.38 4.54
CA LEU A 83 19.46 -2.61 3.76
C LEU A 83 18.13 -3.32 3.47
N LEU A 84 17.27 -3.45 4.48
CA LEU A 84 15.93 -4.02 4.30
C LEU A 84 15.11 -3.18 3.31
N LEU A 85 15.11 -1.86 3.45
CA LEU A 85 14.41 -0.95 2.54
C LEU A 85 14.94 -1.07 1.10
N ALA A 86 16.26 -1.11 0.94
CA ALA A 86 16.89 -1.32 -0.36
C ALA A 86 16.49 -2.67 -0.98
N SER A 87 16.35 -3.72 -0.18
CA SER A 87 15.91 -5.03 -0.68
C SER A 87 14.52 -4.98 -1.34
N THR A 88 13.62 -4.11 -0.86
CA THR A 88 12.28 -3.92 -1.47
C THR A 88 12.35 -3.29 -2.86
N ILE A 89 13.43 -2.61 -3.20
CA ILE A 89 13.66 -2.04 -4.53
C ILE A 89 14.45 -3.02 -5.40
N ILE A 90 15.47 -3.64 -4.84
CA ILE A 90 16.37 -4.55 -5.56
C ILE A 90 15.64 -5.82 -6.00
N ALA A 91 14.81 -6.42 -5.15
CA ALA A 91 14.13 -7.68 -5.49
C ALA A 91 13.21 -7.57 -6.73
N PRO A 92 12.32 -6.56 -6.85
CA PRO A 92 11.50 -6.35 -8.04
C PRO A 92 12.29 -6.19 -9.35
N VAL A 93 13.52 -5.66 -9.30
CA VAL A 93 14.36 -5.52 -10.50
C VAL A 93 14.61 -6.89 -11.13
N PHE A 94 15.01 -7.87 -10.32
CA PHE A 94 15.35 -9.20 -10.80
C PHE A 94 14.12 -10.09 -10.98
N MET A 95 13.09 -9.92 -10.16
CA MET A 95 11.88 -10.74 -10.21
C MET A 95 10.91 -10.34 -11.33
N TYR A 96 10.79 -9.03 -11.61
CA TYR A 96 9.76 -8.51 -12.51
C TYR A 96 10.33 -7.67 -13.64
N PHE A 97 11.14 -6.66 -13.31
CA PHE A 97 11.55 -5.66 -14.29
C PHE A 97 12.40 -6.24 -15.42
N ILE A 98 13.55 -6.85 -15.11
CA ILE A 98 14.45 -7.45 -16.10
C ILE A 98 13.74 -8.52 -16.96
N PRO A 99 13.04 -9.52 -16.36
CA PRO A 99 12.39 -10.55 -17.17
C PRO A 99 11.18 -10.04 -17.96
N GLY A 100 10.45 -9.05 -17.44
CA GLY A 100 9.20 -8.57 -18.03
C GLY A 100 9.38 -7.44 -19.05
N LEU A 101 10.41 -6.59 -18.91
CA LEU A 101 10.56 -5.39 -19.74
C LEU A 101 10.57 -5.67 -21.26
N PRO A 102 11.24 -6.73 -21.77
CA PRO A 102 11.27 -6.98 -23.22
C PRO A 102 9.92 -7.31 -23.84
N VAL A 103 8.96 -7.78 -23.04
CA VAL A 103 7.65 -8.26 -23.49
C VAL A 103 6.49 -7.38 -23.02
N THR A 104 6.78 -6.35 -22.23
CA THR A 104 5.75 -5.47 -21.66
C THR A 104 5.49 -4.28 -22.57
N PRO A 105 4.24 -4.01 -22.99
CA PRO A 105 3.92 -2.84 -23.79
C PRO A 105 4.33 -1.53 -23.10
N LEU A 106 4.83 -0.55 -23.88
CA LEU A 106 5.27 0.74 -23.34
C LEU A 106 4.17 1.43 -22.51
N PHE A 107 2.91 1.34 -22.94
CA PHE A 107 1.78 1.87 -22.17
C PHE A 107 1.71 1.26 -20.76
N VAL A 108 1.87 -0.06 -20.63
CA VAL A 108 1.83 -0.76 -19.34
C VAL A 108 3.00 -0.31 -18.46
N VAL A 109 4.18 -0.09 -19.03
CA VAL A 109 5.33 0.45 -18.29
C VAL A 109 5.03 1.85 -17.73
N LEU A 110 4.55 2.76 -18.59
CA LEU A 110 4.27 4.14 -18.19
C LEU A 110 3.11 4.24 -17.19
N ALA A 111 2.03 3.48 -17.43
CA ALA A 111 0.91 3.38 -16.51
C ALA A 111 1.34 2.73 -15.19
N GLY A 112 2.23 1.72 -15.23
CA GLY A 112 2.79 1.05 -14.07
C GLY A 112 3.58 1.98 -13.16
N ILE A 113 4.37 2.90 -13.74
CA ILE A 113 5.05 3.95 -12.98
C ILE A 113 4.03 4.85 -12.27
N ALA A 114 3.03 5.33 -13.00
CA ALA A 114 2.01 6.21 -12.43
C ALA A 114 1.22 5.52 -11.29
N PHE A 115 0.73 4.30 -11.55
CA PHE A 115 0.01 3.51 -10.54
C PHE A 115 0.89 3.17 -9.34
N GLY A 116 2.14 2.79 -9.56
CA GLY A 116 3.11 2.47 -8.50
C GLY A 116 3.23 3.61 -7.50
N PHE A 117 3.47 4.83 -7.97
CA PHE A 117 3.60 5.98 -7.06
C PHE A 117 2.26 6.40 -6.45
N VAL A 118 1.18 6.46 -7.22
CA VAL A 118 -0.13 6.88 -6.68
C VAL A 118 -0.60 5.94 -5.58
N HIS A 119 -0.55 4.62 -5.80
CA HIS A 119 -0.96 3.67 -4.78
C HIS A 119 -0.06 3.72 -3.56
N ALA A 120 1.25 3.87 -3.75
CA ALA A 120 2.18 3.76 -2.65
C ALA A 120 1.97 4.90 -1.65
N PHE A 121 1.78 6.12 -2.15
CA PHE A 121 1.53 7.26 -1.27
C PHE A 121 0.20 7.14 -0.54
N PHE A 122 -0.85 6.66 -1.19
CA PHE A 122 -2.13 6.49 -0.52
C PHE A 122 -2.07 5.38 0.53
N GLU A 123 -1.55 4.21 0.18
CA GLU A 123 -1.46 3.09 1.09
C GLU A 123 -0.57 3.40 2.30
N GLU A 124 0.59 4.02 2.08
CA GLU A 124 1.46 4.42 3.19
C GLU A 124 0.86 5.55 4.04
N LEU A 125 0.03 6.43 3.47
CA LEU A 125 -0.72 7.44 4.24
C LEU A 125 -1.63 6.77 5.28
N PHE A 126 -2.35 5.71 4.90
CA PHE A 126 -3.22 4.97 5.82
C PHE A 126 -2.42 4.04 6.73
N TRP A 127 -1.70 3.06 6.18
CA TRP A 127 -1.12 1.96 6.97
C TRP A 127 0.01 2.40 7.89
N ARG A 128 0.86 3.32 7.45
CA ARG A 128 1.98 3.83 8.27
C ARG A 128 1.60 5.17 8.85
N GLY A 129 1.15 6.09 8.01
CA GLY A 129 0.90 7.48 8.37
C GLY A 129 -0.10 7.68 9.50
N VAL A 130 -1.29 7.09 9.40
CA VAL A 130 -2.31 7.17 10.46
C VAL A 130 -1.79 6.51 11.73
N TYR A 131 -1.34 5.26 11.67
CA TYR A 131 -1.01 4.50 12.87
C TYR A 131 0.20 5.06 13.63
N ILE A 132 1.29 5.44 12.96
CA ILE A 132 2.44 6.07 13.66
C ILE A 132 2.11 7.46 14.19
N SER A 133 1.08 8.14 13.66
CA SER A 133 0.64 9.45 14.14
C SER A 133 -0.21 9.34 15.40
N PHE A 134 -1.09 8.34 15.49
CA PHE A 134 -1.98 8.13 16.64
C PHE A 134 -1.37 7.25 17.74
N PHE A 135 -0.41 6.39 17.38
CA PHE A 135 0.28 5.45 18.26
C PHE A 135 1.81 5.56 18.12
N PRO A 136 2.42 6.75 18.33
CA PRO A 136 3.84 6.98 18.08
C PRO A 136 4.77 6.18 19.00
N ASP A 137 4.30 5.73 20.16
CA ASP A 137 5.13 5.04 21.17
C ASP A 137 4.68 3.60 21.43
N ASP A 138 3.57 3.17 20.83
CA ASP A 138 3.03 1.82 20.96
C ASP A 138 3.45 0.98 19.75
N TRP A 139 4.34 0.01 19.98
CA TRP A 139 4.85 -0.88 18.94
C TRP A 139 3.78 -1.80 18.37
N VAL A 140 2.82 -2.24 19.19
CA VAL A 140 1.79 -3.16 18.73
C VAL A 140 0.85 -2.40 17.80
N MET A 141 0.32 -1.26 18.25
CA MET A 141 -0.66 -0.51 17.48
C MET A 141 -0.06 0.33 16.35
N GLY A 142 1.18 0.80 16.50
CA GLY A 142 1.86 1.62 15.50
C GLY A 142 2.60 0.85 14.42
N VAL A 143 2.95 -0.43 14.66
CA VAL A 143 3.81 -1.23 13.77
C VAL A 143 3.18 -2.59 13.47
N VAL A 144 2.96 -3.44 14.49
CA VAL A 144 2.56 -4.84 14.28
C VAL A 144 1.16 -4.94 13.69
N PHE A 145 0.18 -4.30 14.33
CA PHE A 145 -1.22 -4.34 13.93
C PHE A 145 -1.44 -3.87 12.48
N PRO A 146 -1.00 -2.65 12.06
CA PRO A 146 -1.20 -2.21 10.68
C PRO A 146 -0.44 -3.07 9.67
N THR A 147 0.70 -3.66 10.06
CA THR A 147 1.45 -4.57 9.18
C THR A 147 0.69 -5.86 8.90
N VAL A 148 0.15 -6.49 9.94
CA VAL A 148 -0.65 -7.72 9.79
C VAL A 148 -1.91 -7.43 8.98
N MET A 149 -2.59 -6.33 9.29
CA MET A 149 -3.83 -5.96 8.60
C MET A 149 -3.59 -5.55 7.14
N PHE A 150 -2.48 -4.89 6.83
CA PHE A 150 -2.02 -4.63 5.46
C PHE A 150 -1.87 -5.93 4.67
N SER A 151 -1.23 -6.95 5.26
CA SER A 151 -1.11 -8.24 4.62
C SER A 151 -2.46 -8.92 4.42
N LEU A 152 -3.29 -9.00 5.47
CA LEU A 152 -4.62 -9.60 5.38
C LEU A 152 -5.52 -8.91 4.36
N TRP A 153 -5.37 -7.60 4.14
CA TRP A 153 -6.11 -6.89 3.11
C TRP A 153 -5.89 -7.46 1.71
N HIS A 154 -4.74 -8.08 1.43
CA HIS A 154 -4.46 -8.69 0.14
C HIS A 154 -5.35 -9.89 -0.18
N PHE A 155 -6.16 -10.40 0.76
CA PHE A 155 -7.24 -11.35 0.41
C PHE A 155 -8.33 -10.71 -0.45
N ALA A 156 -8.64 -9.42 -0.26
CA ALA A 156 -9.72 -8.75 -0.97
C ALA A 156 -9.52 -8.69 -2.51
N PRO A 157 -8.37 -8.23 -3.05
CA PRO A 157 -8.15 -8.20 -4.50
C PRO A 157 -8.13 -9.59 -5.15
N GLN A 158 -7.89 -10.66 -4.39
CA GLN A 158 -7.86 -12.04 -4.88
C GLN A 158 -9.25 -12.55 -5.28
N ILE A 159 -10.31 -11.88 -4.84
CA ILE A 159 -11.69 -12.13 -5.31
C ILE A 159 -11.82 -11.79 -6.79
N ALA A 160 -11.11 -10.75 -7.25
CA ALA A 160 -11.13 -10.34 -8.64
C ALA A 160 -10.10 -11.13 -9.47
N ILE A 161 -8.82 -11.08 -9.08
CA ILE A 161 -7.74 -11.76 -9.79
C ILE A 161 -6.99 -12.65 -8.79
N PRO A 162 -7.33 -13.95 -8.69
CA PRO A 162 -6.72 -14.85 -7.74
C PRO A 162 -5.34 -15.31 -8.20
N ASP A 163 -4.39 -15.34 -7.27
CA ASP A 163 -3.14 -16.07 -7.40
C ASP A 163 -3.41 -17.59 -7.20
N PRO A 164 -2.76 -18.49 -7.95
CA PRO A 164 -2.90 -19.93 -7.78
C PRO A 164 -2.61 -20.41 -6.35
N ASN A 165 -1.78 -19.70 -5.59
CA ASN A 165 -1.49 -19.96 -4.19
C ASN A 165 -1.75 -18.72 -3.33
N MET A 166 -3.01 -18.30 -3.30
CA MET A 166 -3.50 -17.14 -2.54
C MET A 166 -2.93 -17.03 -1.11
N PRO A 167 -2.91 -18.08 -0.26
CA PRO A 167 -2.36 -17.95 1.10
C PRO A 167 -0.87 -17.58 1.11
N VAL A 168 -0.07 -18.15 0.21
CA VAL A 168 1.35 -17.84 0.08
C VAL A 168 1.55 -16.43 -0.46
N PHE A 169 0.74 -16.01 -1.45
CA PHE A 169 0.75 -14.64 -1.94
C PHE A 169 0.50 -13.65 -0.79
N VAL A 170 -0.57 -13.84 -0.03
CA VAL A 170 -0.89 -12.96 1.13
C VAL A 170 0.24 -12.97 2.16
N ALA A 171 0.76 -14.14 2.53
CA ALA A 171 1.85 -14.26 3.49
C ALA A 171 3.13 -13.56 2.99
N SER A 172 3.41 -13.59 1.69
CA SER A 172 4.58 -12.96 1.07
C SER A 172 4.58 -11.43 1.15
N THR A 173 3.41 -10.81 1.39
CA THR A 173 3.31 -9.35 1.56
C THR A 173 3.73 -8.89 2.96
N LEU A 174 3.78 -9.81 3.95
CA LEU A 174 4.09 -9.49 5.34
C LEU A 174 5.52 -8.94 5.53
N PRO A 175 6.57 -9.52 4.91
CA PRO A 175 7.90 -8.93 4.92
C PRO A 175 7.93 -7.47 4.43
N LEU A 176 7.24 -7.15 3.33
CA LEU A 176 7.13 -5.75 2.85
C LEU A 176 6.44 -4.86 3.89
N GLY A 177 5.33 -5.38 4.43
CA GLY A 177 4.61 -4.85 5.58
C GLY A 177 5.54 -4.35 6.68
N ILE A 178 6.38 -5.27 7.18
CA ILE A 178 7.35 -5.08 8.25
C ILE A 178 8.41 -4.04 7.87
N VAL A 179 9.05 -4.16 6.71
CA VAL A 179 10.14 -3.26 6.29
C VAL A 179 9.67 -1.81 6.22
N TYR A 180 8.50 -1.57 5.63
CA TYR A 180 7.92 -0.24 5.54
C TYR A 180 7.48 0.29 6.91
N ALA A 181 6.97 -0.56 7.81
CA ALA A 181 6.60 -0.13 9.16
C ALA A 181 7.83 0.23 10.01
N LEU A 182 8.92 -0.54 9.91
CA LEU A 182 10.19 -0.25 10.57
C LEU A 182 10.81 1.05 10.04
N THR A 183 10.79 1.25 8.72
CA THR A 183 11.26 2.48 8.07
C THR A 183 10.45 3.69 8.53
N ALA A 184 9.12 3.55 8.61
CA ALA A 184 8.26 4.62 9.07
C ALA A 184 8.47 4.94 10.54
N ARG A 185 8.67 3.93 11.38
CA ARG A 185 8.96 4.09 12.81
C ARG A 185 10.31 4.77 13.05
N ALA A 186 11.34 4.38 12.30
CA ALA A 186 12.70 4.91 12.45
C ALA A 186 12.78 6.40 12.08
N SER A 187 12.07 6.81 11.03
CA SER A 187 12.01 8.20 10.57
C SER A 187 10.89 9.03 11.23
N GLY A 188 9.91 8.37 11.84
CA GLY A 188 8.67 8.98 12.34
C GLY A 188 7.76 9.51 11.23
N SER A 189 7.90 8.99 10.01
CA SER A 189 7.30 9.49 8.76
C SER A 189 7.02 8.35 7.79
N ALA A 190 5.94 8.41 7.03
CA ALA A 190 5.63 7.43 5.99
C ALA A 190 6.38 7.68 4.66
N LEU A 191 7.15 8.78 4.57
CA LEU A 191 7.76 9.24 3.31
C LEU A 191 8.67 8.21 2.65
N TRP A 192 9.65 7.68 3.38
CA TRP A 192 10.63 6.76 2.80
C TRP A 192 10.02 5.41 2.45
N SER A 193 9.02 4.97 3.22
CA SER A 193 8.20 3.81 2.89
C SER A 193 7.43 4.05 1.59
N ALA A 194 6.81 5.23 1.42
CA ALA A 194 6.01 5.55 0.22
C ALA A 194 6.87 5.64 -1.04
N ILE A 195 8.07 6.23 -0.93
CA ILE A 195 9.02 6.29 -2.04
C ILE A 195 9.48 4.89 -2.43
N ALA A 196 9.92 4.07 -1.47
CA ALA A 196 10.42 2.73 -1.76
C ALA A 196 9.30 1.80 -2.30
N HIS A 197 8.11 1.88 -1.71
CA HIS A 197 6.92 1.17 -2.19
C HIS A 197 6.56 1.61 -3.61
N GLY A 198 6.57 2.92 -3.91
CA GLY A 198 6.28 3.43 -5.25
C GLY A 198 7.29 2.98 -6.30
N ILE A 199 8.58 2.99 -5.97
CA ILE A 199 9.64 2.47 -6.84
C ILE A 199 9.46 0.96 -7.07
N SER A 200 9.23 0.19 -6.01
CA SER A 200 8.96 -1.26 -6.09
C SER A 200 7.75 -1.55 -6.98
N GLY A 201 6.65 -0.82 -6.80
CA GLY A 201 5.44 -0.95 -7.60
C GLY A 201 5.68 -0.61 -9.07
N ALA A 202 6.41 0.47 -9.36
CA ALA A 202 6.78 0.86 -10.72
C ALA A 202 7.66 -0.22 -11.41
N LEU A 203 8.64 -0.78 -10.70
CA LEU A 203 9.49 -1.87 -11.20
C LEU A 203 8.72 -3.17 -11.45
N ALA A 204 7.62 -3.39 -10.71
CA ALA A 204 6.67 -4.47 -10.94
C ALA A 204 5.57 -4.11 -11.96
N PHE A 205 5.76 -3.04 -12.76
CA PHE A 205 4.81 -2.53 -13.75
C PHE A 205 3.42 -2.19 -13.19
N GLY A 206 3.33 -1.88 -11.89
CA GLY A 206 2.08 -1.62 -11.18
C GLY A 206 1.22 -2.88 -11.00
N GLY A 207 1.81 -4.07 -11.06
CA GLY A 207 1.12 -5.35 -10.92
C GLY A 207 0.00 -5.52 -11.96
N PHE A 208 -1.15 -6.04 -11.53
CA PHE A 208 -2.29 -6.24 -12.42
C PHE A 208 -3.06 -4.95 -12.79
N LEU A 209 -2.70 -3.78 -12.22
CA LEU A 209 -3.46 -2.54 -12.46
C LEU A 209 -3.24 -2.01 -13.88
N ALA A 210 -1.98 -1.86 -14.27
CA ALA A 210 -1.63 -1.36 -15.59
C ALA A 210 -2.08 -2.33 -16.69
N THR A 211 -1.95 -3.64 -16.45
CA THR A 211 -2.41 -4.66 -17.38
C THR A 211 -3.94 -4.74 -17.47
N SER A 212 -4.67 -4.59 -16.34
CA SER A 212 -6.13 -4.50 -16.35
C SER A 212 -6.62 -3.30 -17.15
N LEU A 213 -5.99 -2.13 -16.96
CA LEU A 213 -6.32 -0.93 -17.73
C LEU A 213 -6.03 -1.14 -19.22
N TYR A 214 -4.87 -1.71 -19.54
CA TYR A 214 -4.50 -1.99 -20.93
C TYR A 214 -5.48 -2.97 -21.59
N ALA A 215 -5.90 -4.01 -20.89
CA ALA A 215 -6.88 -4.98 -21.39
C ALA A 215 -8.24 -4.34 -21.69
N LEU A 216 -8.71 -3.38 -20.89
CA LEU A 216 -9.98 -2.69 -21.13
C LEU A 216 -9.91 -1.68 -22.28
N ILE A 217 -8.73 -1.14 -22.59
CA ILE A 217 -8.56 -0.18 -23.68
C ILE A 217 -8.43 -0.90 -25.03
N ASN A 218 -7.92 -2.13 -25.04
CA ASN A 218 -7.58 -2.87 -26.27
C ASN A 218 -8.45 -4.11 -26.52
N GLY A 219 -9.38 -4.44 -25.62
CA GLY A 219 -10.34 -5.53 -25.75
C GLY A 219 -11.74 -5.02 -26.06
#